data_AF-A0A2V7FG15-F1
#
_entry.id   AF-A0A2V7FG15-F1
#
_cell.length_a   1.000
_cell.length_b   1.000
_cell.length_c   1.000
_cell.angle_alpha   90.00
_cell.angle_beta   90.00
_cell.angle_gamma   90.00
#
_symmetry.space_group_name_H-M   'P 1'
#
loop_
_entity.id
_entity.type
_entity.pdbx_description
1 polymer ?
#
loop_
_entity_poly.entity_id
_entity_poly.type
_entity_poly.pdbx_seq_one_letter_code
_entity_poly.pdbx_strand_id
1 'polypeptide(L)'
;MTTRDEYLKQPVDARLARLARTADDLAAAIRSHDDTTLSRRPEPKAWSAKEVVCHLDAERWAEERQYLRNDTVAALDAFRRRRGEALGLLRALTPEQWRRGGLVPTGARVSFGELVAGSAAHDDTHLAQLARALDGRP
;
A
#
# COMPACT_ATOMS: atom_id res chain seq x y z
N MET A 1 4.53 4.82 13.52
CA MET A 1 3.64 4.31 12.46
C MET A 1 2.71 3.32 13.09
N THR A 2 1.44 3.27 12.68
CA THR A 2 0.46 2.38 13.30
C THR A 2 0.71 0.94 12.85
N THR A 3 0.83 0.05 13.82
CA THR A 3 1.08 -1.38 13.63
C THR A 3 -0.22 -2.12 13.28
N ARG A 4 -0.09 -3.34 12.75
CA ARG A 4 -1.23 -4.22 12.49
C ARG A 4 -2.08 -4.46 13.74
N ASP A 5 -1.45 -4.68 14.89
CA ASP A 5 -2.14 -4.95 16.15
C ASP A 5 -2.91 -3.74 16.68
N GLU A 6 -2.40 -2.54 16.45
CA GLU A 6 -3.12 -1.30 16.74
C GLU A 6 -4.32 -1.12 15.81
N TYR A 7 -4.17 -1.41 14.51
CA TYR A 7 -5.31 -1.40 13.58
C TYR A 7 -6.36 -2.46 13.93
N LEU A 8 -5.95 -3.64 14.38
CA LEU A 8 -6.86 -4.72 14.81
C LEU A 8 -7.78 -4.32 15.98
N LYS A 9 -7.44 -3.28 16.73
CA LYS A 9 -8.28 -2.72 17.80
C LYS A 9 -9.28 -1.67 17.31
N GLN A 10 -9.11 -1.14 16.09
CA GLN A 10 -9.98 -0.11 15.53
C GLN A 10 -11.25 -0.69 14.89
N PRO A 11 -12.36 0.06 14.78
CA PRO A 11 -13.51 -0.36 13.99
C PRO A 11 -13.13 -0.65 12.53
N VAL A 12 -13.80 -1.62 11.90
CA VAL A 12 -13.54 -2.00 10.49
C VAL A 12 -13.65 -0.80 9.56
N ASP A 13 -14.65 0.06 9.76
CA ASP A 13 -14.87 1.26 8.93
C ASP A 13 -13.70 2.23 8.98
N ALA A 14 -13.04 2.38 10.15
CA ALA A 14 -11.86 3.24 10.28
C ALA A 14 -10.69 2.69 9.45
N ARG A 15 -10.50 1.37 9.44
CA ARG A 15 -9.46 0.70 8.63
C ARG A 15 -9.76 0.85 7.14
N LEU A 16 -11.01 0.63 6.73
CA LEU A 16 -11.44 0.82 5.33
C LEU A 16 -11.28 2.27 4.87
N ALA A 17 -11.62 3.24 5.73
CA ALA A 17 -11.41 4.65 5.44
C ALA A 17 -9.93 4.98 5.28
N ARG A 18 -9.04 4.37 6.09
CA ARG A 18 -7.59 4.53 5.92
C ARG A 18 -7.12 3.99 4.57
N LEU A 19 -7.54 2.77 4.21
CA LEU A 19 -7.22 2.12 2.94
C LEU A 19 -7.71 2.92 1.73
N ALA A 20 -8.83 3.62 1.87
CA ALA A 20 -9.41 4.46 0.82
C ALA A 20 -8.57 5.71 0.54
N ARG A 21 -7.97 6.30 1.58
CA ARG A 21 -7.17 7.52 1.47
C ARG A 21 -5.79 7.30 0.87
N THR A 22 -5.24 6.08 0.93
CA THR A 22 -3.86 5.81 0.48
C THR A 22 -3.57 6.31 -0.93
N ALA A 23 -4.49 6.11 -1.88
CA ALA A 23 -4.27 6.57 -3.26
C ALA A 23 -4.24 8.10 -3.38
N ASP A 24 -5.02 8.82 -2.56
CA ASP A 24 -5.01 10.29 -2.52
C ASP A 24 -3.71 10.81 -1.89
N ASP A 25 -3.26 10.17 -0.81
CA ASP A 25 -2.00 10.50 -0.12
C ASP A 25 -0.80 10.31 -1.08
N LEU A 26 -0.77 9.20 -1.82
CA LEU A 26 0.26 8.94 -2.84
C LEU A 26 0.19 9.98 -3.97
N ALA A 27 -1.00 10.31 -4.46
CA ALA A 27 -1.17 11.31 -5.51
C ALA A 27 -0.66 12.69 -5.09
N ALA A 28 -0.96 13.09 -3.86
CA ALA A 28 -0.50 14.35 -3.30
C ALA A 28 1.02 14.40 -3.20
N ALA A 29 1.65 13.32 -2.73
CA ALA A 29 3.10 13.24 -2.60
C ALA A 29 3.85 13.22 -3.95
N ILE A 30 3.27 12.57 -4.97
CA ILE A 30 3.89 12.45 -6.30
C ILE A 30 3.78 13.75 -7.11
N ARG A 31 2.63 14.44 -7.05
CA ARG A 31 2.34 15.58 -7.95
C ARG A 31 3.35 16.72 -7.89
N SER A 32 4.05 16.88 -6.76
CA SER A 32 5.03 17.96 -6.56
C SER A 32 6.46 17.60 -7.01
N HIS A 33 6.70 16.43 -7.61
CA HIS A 33 8.04 15.93 -7.90
C HIS A 33 8.19 15.44 -9.36
N ASP A 34 9.37 15.60 -9.95
CA ASP A 34 9.71 15.12 -11.29
C ASP A 34 10.20 13.66 -11.29
N ASP A 35 10.26 13.02 -12.47
CA ASP A 35 10.65 11.60 -12.57
C ASP A 35 12.09 11.34 -12.11
N THR A 36 13.00 12.31 -12.29
CA THR A 36 14.37 12.27 -11.76
C THR A 36 14.37 12.11 -10.25
N THR A 37 13.57 12.92 -9.54
CA THR A 37 13.44 12.86 -8.08
C THR A 37 12.76 11.56 -7.65
N LEU A 38 11.69 11.16 -8.34
CA LEU A 38 10.93 9.96 -8.00
C LEU A 38 11.73 8.66 -8.19
N SER A 39 12.64 8.63 -9.17
CA SER A 39 13.47 7.46 -9.48
C SER A 39 14.77 7.40 -8.66
N ARG A 40 15.12 8.47 -7.94
CA ARG A 40 16.33 8.52 -7.12
C ARG A 40 16.17 7.66 -5.87
N ARG A 41 17.11 6.74 -5.66
CA ARG A 41 17.25 6.03 -4.38
C ARG A 41 18.04 6.90 -3.39
N PRO A 42 17.59 7.04 -2.13
CA PRO A 42 18.34 7.80 -1.12
C PRO A 42 19.65 7.10 -0.74
N GLU A 43 19.69 5.77 -0.79
CA GLU A 43 20.89 4.95 -0.61
C GLU A 43 20.80 3.66 -1.45
N PRO A 44 21.90 2.94 -1.73
CA PRO A 44 21.90 1.80 -2.66
C PRO A 44 20.93 0.67 -2.29
N LYS A 45 20.71 0.45 -0.99
CA LYS A 45 19.84 -0.62 -0.46
C LYS A 45 18.39 -0.17 -0.23
N ALA A 46 18.11 1.13 -0.28
CA ALA A 46 16.75 1.66 -0.13
C ALA A 46 16.01 1.65 -1.47
N TRP A 47 14.69 1.68 -1.38
CA TRP A 47 13.83 1.85 -2.55
C TRP A 47 13.65 3.32 -2.88
N SER A 48 13.55 3.61 -4.17
CA SER A 48 13.11 4.93 -4.66
C SER A 48 11.60 5.11 -4.42
N ALA A 49 11.12 6.36 -4.48
CA ALA A 49 9.70 6.67 -4.41
C ALA A 49 8.88 5.91 -5.47
N LYS A 50 9.41 5.80 -6.68
CA LYS A 50 8.83 5.06 -7.80
C LYS A 50 8.68 3.57 -7.52
N GLU A 51 9.70 2.95 -6.94
CA GLU A 51 9.67 1.53 -6.59
C GLU A 51 8.67 1.24 -5.46
N VAL A 52 8.57 2.15 -4.48
CA VAL A 52 7.56 2.06 -3.40
C VAL A 52 6.14 2.09 -3.98
N VAL A 53 5.85 3.05 -4.87
CA VAL A 53 4.53 3.19 -5.51
C VAL A 53 4.20 1.97 -6.37
N CYS A 54 5.14 1.50 -7.19
CA CYS A 54 4.94 0.33 -8.04
C CYS A 54 4.77 -0.96 -7.23
N HIS A 55 5.46 -1.10 -6.09
CA HIS A 55 5.33 -2.25 -5.21
C HIS A 55 3.96 -2.33 -4.54
N LEU A 56 3.40 -1.19 -4.11
CA LEU A 56 2.06 -1.12 -3.55
C LEU A 56 0.98 -1.64 -4.51
N ASP A 57 1.27 -1.64 -5.81
CA ASP A 57 0.38 -2.09 -6.87
C ASP A 57 0.56 -3.58 -7.24
N ALA A 58 1.50 -4.33 -6.65
CA ALA A 58 1.53 -5.82 -6.61
C ALA A 58 2.83 -6.35 -5.97
N GLU A 59 2.68 -7.38 -5.12
CA GLU A 59 3.80 -8.08 -4.49
C GLU A 59 4.70 -8.83 -5.50
N ARG A 60 6.00 -8.76 -5.17
CA ARG A 60 7.15 -9.63 -5.51
C ARG A 60 8.09 -9.32 -6.68
N TRP A 61 7.91 -8.35 -7.58
CA TRP A 61 8.80 -8.29 -8.77
C TRP A 61 9.47 -6.91 -9.02
N ALA A 62 10.07 -6.25 -8.02
CA ALA A 62 10.64 -4.91 -8.26
C ALA A 62 11.78 -4.86 -9.30
N GLU A 63 12.67 -5.85 -9.27
CA GLU A 63 13.71 -6.01 -10.28
C GLU A 63 13.19 -6.75 -11.51
N GLU A 64 12.42 -7.83 -11.33
CA GLU A 64 11.88 -8.66 -12.41
C GLU A 64 10.86 -7.94 -13.32
N ARG A 65 10.07 -6.98 -12.80
CA ARG A 65 9.11 -6.14 -13.56
C ARG A 65 9.65 -4.76 -13.92
N GLN A 66 10.93 -4.47 -13.65
CA GLN A 66 11.56 -3.22 -14.04
C GLN A 66 10.81 -1.97 -13.53
N TYR A 67 10.47 -1.89 -12.23
CA TYR A 67 9.63 -0.82 -11.68
C TYR A 67 10.13 0.61 -11.95
N LEU A 68 11.44 0.82 -12.08
CA LEU A 68 12.00 2.12 -12.49
C LEU A 68 11.57 2.55 -13.92
N ARG A 69 11.14 1.62 -14.76
CA ARG A 69 10.63 1.88 -16.12
C ARG A 69 9.12 2.08 -16.18
N ASN A 70 8.39 1.76 -15.12
CA ASN A 70 6.94 1.96 -15.10
C ASN A 70 6.60 3.45 -15.02
N ASP A 71 5.53 3.86 -15.68
CA ASP A 71 4.99 5.21 -15.49
C ASP A 71 4.33 5.31 -14.12
N THR A 72 4.85 6.21 -13.26
CA THR A 72 4.40 6.35 -11.87
C THR A 72 2.93 6.79 -11.78
N VAL A 73 2.46 7.60 -12.74
CA VAL A 73 1.06 8.07 -12.78
C VAL A 73 0.14 6.91 -13.15
N ALA A 74 0.51 6.14 -14.19
CA ALA A 74 -0.25 4.98 -14.61
C ALA A 74 -0.32 3.89 -13.52
N ALA A 75 0.78 3.67 -12.79
CA ALA A 75 0.83 2.76 -11.64
C ALA A 75 -0.09 3.22 -10.50
N LEU A 76 -0.05 4.52 -10.17
CA LEU A 76 -0.94 5.07 -9.15
C LEU A 76 -2.42 4.98 -9.56
N ASP A 77 -2.74 5.22 -10.82
CA ASP A 77 -4.11 5.09 -11.33
C ASP A 77 -4.60 3.64 -11.29
N ALA A 78 -3.73 2.68 -11.63
CA ALA A 78 -4.03 1.26 -11.50
C ALA A 78 -4.26 0.86 -10.04
N PHE A 79 -3.41 1.35 -9.12
CA PHE A 79 -3.58 1.14 -7.68
C PHE A 79 -4.91 1.71 -7.19
N ARG A 80 -5.25 2.95 -7.56
CA ARG A 80 -6.51 3.60 -7.17
C ARG A 80 -7.72 2.78 -7.63
N ARG A 81 -7.75 2.31 -8.88
CA ARG A 81 -8.85 1.49 -9.41
C ARG A 81 -9.01 0.20 -8.63
N ARG A 82 -7.93 -0.57 -8.49
CA ARG A 82 -7.94 -1.86 -7.77
C ARG A 82 -8.30 -1.70 -6.30
N ARG A 83 -7.82 -0.63 -5.65
CA ARG A 83 -8.19 -0.32 -4.28
C ARG A 83 -9.68 0.00 -4.16
N GLY A 84 -10.23 0.77 -5.09
CA GLY A 84 -11.66 1.07 -5.15
C GLY A 84 -12.53 -0.19 -5.27
N GLU A 85 -12.19 -1.08 -6.19
CA GLU A 85 -12.88 -2.37 -6.39
C GLU A 85 -12.82 -3.26 -5.14
N ALA A 86 -11.63 -3.41 -4.55
CA ALA A 86 -11.45 -4.19 -3.33
C ALA A 86 -12.28 -3.62 -2.16
N LEU A 87 -12.28 -2.29 -1.99
CA LEU A 87 -13.10 -1.64 -0.96
C LEU A 87 -14.60 -1.80 -1.21
N GLY A 88 -15.05 -1.82 -2.47
CA GLY A 88 -16.44 -2.11 -2.82
C GLY A 88 -16.87 -3.50 -2.34
N LEU A 89 -16.04 -4.51 -2.59
CA LEU A 89 -16.30 -5.88 -2.12
C LEU A 89 -16.26 -5.99 -0.59
N LEU A 90 -15.26 -5.37 0.06
CA LEU A 90 -15.10 -5.43 1.51
C LEU A 90 -16.23 -4.74 2.28
N ARG A 91 -16.75 -3.62 1.76
CA ARG A 91 -17.89 -2.91 2.37
C ARG A 91 -19.19 -3.71 2.32
N ALA A 92 -19.31 -4.65 1.40
CA ALA A 92 -20.49 -5.52 1.29
C ALA A 92 -20.46 -6.71 2.27
N LEU A 93 -19.36 -6.93 3.00
CA LEU A 93 -19.22 -8.05 3.92
C LEU A 93 -20.04 -7.84 5.21
N THR A 94 -20.74 -8.89 5.63
CA THR A 94 -21.41 -8.93 6.93
C THR A 94 -20.39 -9.11 8.07
N PRO A 95 -20.74 -8.78 9.33
CA PRO A 95 -19.86 -8.99 10.48
C PRO A 95 -19.37 -10.45 10.64
N GLU A 96 -20.19 -11.43 10.27
CA GLU A 96 -19.82 -12.85 10.28
C GLU A 96 -18.78 -13.16 9.20
N GLN A 97 -18.96 -12.59 8.01
CA GLN A 97 -18.05 -12.79 6.88
C GLN A 97 -16.67 -12.17 7.13
N TRP A 98 -16.57 -11.10 7.92
CA TRP A 98 -15.29 -10.51 8.33
C TRP A 98 -14.38 -11.46 9.11
N ARG A 99 -14.96 -12.45 9.81
CA ARG A 99 -14.21 -13.50 10.53
C ARG A 99 -13.79 -14.66 9.63
N ARG A 100 -14.30 -14.73 8.39
CA ARG A 100 -13.84 -15.70 7.39
C ARG A 100 -12.45 -15.31 6.91
N GLY A 101 -11.69 -16.30 6.45
CA GLY A 101 -10.30 -16.14 6.10
C GLY A 101 -9.78 -17.28 5.24
N GLY A 102 -8.64 -17.05 4.61
CA GLY A 102 -7.90 -18.04 3.83
C GLY A 102 -6.63 -18.48 4.54
N LEU A 103 -5.98 -19.49 3.98
CA LEU A 103 -4.62 -19.85 4.38
C LEU A 103 -3.63 -18.99 3.59
N VAL A 104 -2.63 -18.46 4.29
CA VAL A 104 -1.47 -17.83 3.64
C VAL A 104 -0.37 -18.89 3.41
N PRO A 105 0.66 -18.63 2.58
CA PRO A 105 1.67 -19.64 2.23
C PRO A 105 2.41 -20.27 3.42
N THR A 106 2.44 -19.61 4.58
CA THR A 106 3.00 -20.15 5.82
C THR A 106 2.10 -21.20 6.50
N GLY A 107 0.92 -21.48 5.94
CA GLY A 107 -0.10 -22.37 6.52
C GLY A 107 -0.95 -21.70 7.61
N ALA A 108 -0.65 -20.45 7.99
CA ALA A 108 -1.47 -19.69 8.94
C ALA A 108 -2.81 -19.29 8.29
N ARG A 109 -3.88 -19.31 9.08
CA ARG A 109 -5.16 -18.76 8.67
C ARG A 109 -5.18 -17.26 8.95
N VAL A 110 -5.57 -16.46 7.96
CA VAL A 110 -5.71 -15.00 8.08
C VAL A 110 -7.14 -14.62 7.68
N SER A 111 -7.86 -14.01 8.61
CA SER A 111 -9.21 -13.47 8.37
C SER A 111 -9.18 -12.21 7.50
N PHE A 112 -10.32 -11.84 6.91
CA PHE A 112 -10.43 -10.57 6.19
C PHE A 112 -10.15 -9.36 7.10
N GLY A 113 -10.56 -9.41 8.37
CA GLY A 113 -10.28 -8.33 9.33
C GLY A 113 -8.79 -8.15 9.61
N GLU A 114 -8.06 -9.27 9.67
CA GLU A 114 -6.61 -9.29 9.83
C GLU A 114 -5.87 -8.86 8.56
N LEU A 115 -6.35 -9.30 7.40
CA LEU A 115 -5.82 -8.89 6.10
C LEU A 115 -5.90 -7.37 5.97
N VAL A 116 -7.08 -6.78 6.22
CA VAL A 116 -7.30 -5.33 6.10
C VAL A 116 -6.47 -4.53 7.12
N ALA A 117 -6.33 -5.03 8.35
CA ALA A 117 -5.45 -4.38 9.34
C ALA A 117 -3.97 -4.44 8.91
N GLY A 118 -3.53 -5.58 8.35
CA GLY A 118 -2.19 -5.74 7.77
C GLY A 118 -1.96 -4.78 6.60
N SER A 119 -2.91 -4.70 5.66
CA SER A 119 -2.85 -3.78 4.52
C SER A 119 -2.78 -2.31 4.95
N ALA A 120 -3.50 -1.91 6.01
CA ALA A 120 -3.47 -0.53 6.49
C ALA A 120 -2.10 -0.16 7.08
N ALA A 121 -1.53 -1.05 7.90
CA ALA A 121 -0.19 -0.87 8.45
C ALA A 121 0.89 -0.89 7.35
N HIS A 122 0.70 -1.73 6.33
CA HIS A 122 1.56 -1.81 5.17
C HIS A 122 1.54 -0.52 4.33
N ASP A 123 0.35 0.00 4.02
CA ASP A 123 0.18 1.27 3.33
C ASP A 123 0.86 2.42 4.08
N ASP A 124 0.68 2.48 5.41
CA ASP A 124 1.37 3.44 6.26
C ASP A 124 2.89 3.29 6.07
N THR A 125 3.42 2.07 6.19
CA THR A 125 4.86 1.72 6.06
C THR A 125 5.44 2.31 4.77
N HIS A 126 4.76 2.09 3.66
CA HIS A 126 5.20 2.59 2.36
C HIS A 126 5.01 4.09 2.20
N LEU A 127 3.98 4.71 2.78
CA LEU A 127 3.86 6.17 2.76
C LEU A 127 5.00 6.85 3.53
N ALA A 128 5.44 6.28 4.64
CA ALA A 128 6.61 6.79 5.35
C ALA A 128 7.91 6.57 4.56
N GLN A 129 8.07 5.41 3.90
CA GLN A 129 9.21 5.17 3.00
C GLN A 129 9.22 6.16 1.84
N LEU A 130 8.07 6.41 1.22
CA LEU A 130 7.91 7.40 0.16
C LEU A 130 8.33 8.79 0.63
N ALA A 131 7.82 9.24 1.78
CA ALA A 131 8.19 10.54 2.35
C ALA A 131 9.71 10.66 2.58
N ARG A 132 10.34 9.63 3.17
CA ARG A 132 11.80 9.62 3.38
C ARG A 132 12.56 9.65 2.07
N ALA A 133 12.15 8.85 1.07
CA ALA A 133 12.77 8.83 -0.24
C ALA A 133 12.69 10.19 -0.94
N LEU A 134 11.55 10.88 -0.86
CA LEU A 134 11.37 12.24 -1.39
C LEU A 134 12.26 13.27 -0.69
N ASP A 135 12.46 13.12 0.63
CA ASP A 135 13.38 13.96 1.41
C ASP A 135 14.87 13.58 1.23
N GLY A 136 15.18 12.54 0.44
CA GLY A 136 16.53 12.02 0.29
C GLY A 136 17.09 11.32 1.53
N ARG A 137 16.21 10.82 2.40
CA ARG A 137 16.54 10.11 3.64
C ARG A 137 16.29 8.60 3.49
N PRO A 138 17.07 7.73 4.17
CA PRO A 138 16.80 6.29 4.22
C PRO A 138 15.49 5.96 4.95
#